data_AF-A0A9J7BUC4-F1
#
_entry.id   AF-A0A9J7BUC4-F1
#
_cell.length_a   1.000
_cell.length_b   1.000
_cell.length_c   1.000
_cell.angle_alpha   90.00
_cell.angle_beta   90.00
_cell.angle_gamma   90.00
#
_symmetry.space_group_name_H-M   'P 1'
#
loop_
_entity.id
_entity.type
_entity.pdbx_description
1 polymer ?
#
loop_
_entity_poly.entity_id
_entity_poly.type
_entity_poly.pdbx_seq_one_letter_code
_entity_poly.pdbx_strand_id
1 'polypeptide(L)'
;MKAAAAHIHESEKHARLGLEPHELQDQIARWPNIDDHAENSIGFLAINNCLNEISHGLRLSAQEWDRWFDTPLDEIESTYDNWLRLKGTRGGIR
;
A
#
# COMPACT_ATOMS: atom_id res chain seq x y z
N MET A 1 -22.78 9.51 4.17
CA MET A 1 -22.68 9.38 2.70
C MET A 1 -21.41 8.61 2.37
N LYS A 2 -21.52 7.36 1.92
CA LYS A 2 -20.36 6.65 1.34
C LYS A 2 -20.01 7.38 0.04
N ALA A 3 -18.78 7.87 -0.08
CA ALA A 3 -18.30 8.44 -1.33
C ALA A 3 -18.51 7.39 -2.44
N ALA A 4 -19.09 7.80 -3.57
CA ALA A 4 -19.12 6.95 -4.76
C ALA A 4 -17.66 6.73 -5.16
N ALA A 5 -17.12 5.54 -4.83
CA ALA A 5 -15.77 5.20 -5.22
C ALA A 5 -15.70 5.25 -6.75
N ALA A 6 -14.92 6.19 -7.27
CA ALA A 6 -14.56 6.20 -8.68
C ALA A 6 -14.05 4.80 -9.03
N HIS A 7 -14.66 4.15 -10.03
CA HIS A 7 -14.16 2.87 -10.51
C HIS A 7 -12.79 3.09 -11.14
N ILE A 8 -11.74 2.82 -10.38
CA ILE A 8 -10.37 2.75 -10.89
C ILE A 8 -10.32 1.59 -11.88
N HIS A 9 -9.79 1.84 -13.08
CA HIS A 9 -9.68 0.83 -14.13
C HIS A 9 -8.73 -0.30 -13.69
N GLU A 10 -8.97 -1.53 -14.10
CA GLU A 10 -8.16 -2.69 -13.70
C GLU A 10 -6.67 -2.51 -14.05
N SER A 11 -6.39 -1.95 -15.23
CA SER A 11 -5.05 -1.59 -15.68
C SER A 11 -4.37 -0.56 -14.78
N GLU A 12 -5.12 0.38 -14.20
CA GLU A 12 -4.59 1.37 -13.27
C GLU A 12 -4.33 0.77 -11.88
N LYS A 13 -5.18 -0.17 -11.43
CA LYS A 13 -4.93 -0.93 -10.20
C LYS A 13 -3.66 -1.78 -10.32
N HIS A 14 -3.52 -2.50 -11.43
CA HIS A 14 -2.33 -3.29 -11.70
C HIS A 14 -1.08 -2.41 -11.81
N ALA A 15 -1.16 -1.25 -12.49
CA ALA A 15 -0.03 -0.32 -12.60
C ALA A 15 0.42 0.23 -11.24
N ARG A 16 -0.51 0.47 -10.30
CA ARG A 16 -0.21 1.02 -8.98
C ARG A 16 0.24 -0.03 -7.96
N LEU A 17 -0.42 -1.19 -7.93
CA LEU A 17 -0.14 -2.24 -6.96
C LEU A 17 0.84 -3.31 -7.46
N GLY A 18 1.00 -3.45 -8.77
CA GLY A 18 1.86 -4.47 -9.39
C GLY A 18 1.34 -5.90 -9.21
N LEU A 19 0.04 -6.06 -8.95
CA LEU A 19 -0.59 -7.34 -8.65
C LEU A 19 -1.81 -7.58 -9.54
N GLU A 20 -2.05 -8.84 -9.89
CA GLU A 20 -3.31 -9.30 -10.45
C GLU A 20 -4.43 -9.31 -9.39
N PRO A 21 -5.71 -9.19 -9.77
CA PRO A 21 -6.81 -9.16 -8.80
C PRO A 21 -6.88 -10.37 -7.86
N HIS A 22 -6.57 -11.56 -8.36
CA HIS A 22 -6.58 -12.78 -7.56
C HIS A 22 -5.42 -12.82 -6.55
N GLU A 23 -4.25 -12.30 -6.92
CA GLU A 23 -3.09 -12.19 -6.03
C GLU A 23 -3.38 -11.21 -4.88
N LEU A 24 -4.01 -10.07 -5.20
CA LEU A 24 -4.45 -9.09 -4.19
C LEU A 24 -5.49 -9.70 -3.26
N GLN A 25 -6.48 -10.43 -3.79
CA GLN A 25 -7.48 -11.13 -2.99
C GLN A 25 -6.84 -12.11 -2.01
N ASP A 26 -5.84 -12.89 -2.48
CA ASP A 26 -5.11 -13.83 -1.65
C ASP A 26 -4.32 -13.14 -0.54
N GLN A 27 -3.70 -11.99 -0.80
CA GLN A 27 -2.99 -11.23 0.23
C GLN A 27 -3.95 -10.63 1.27
N ILE A 28 -5.09 -10.08 0.84
CA ILE A 28 -6.12 -9.56 1.74
C ILE A 28 -6.64 -10.68 2.66
N ALA A 29 -6.87 -11.88 2.13
CA ALA A 29 -7.34 -13.02 2.90
C ALA A 29 -6.31 -13.50 3.95
N ARG A 30 -5.02 -13.21 3.74
CA ARG A 30 -3.94 -13.58 4.66
C ARG A 30 -3.65 -12.54 5.72
N TRP A 31 -4.11 -11.29 5.55
CA TRP A 31 -3.84 -10.21 6.49
C TRP A 31 -4.27 -10.59 7.93
N PRO A 32 -3.44 -10.36 8.96
CA PRO A 32 -2.12 -9.71 8.94
C PRO A 32 -0.92 -10.65 8.66
N ASN A 33 -1.16 -11.95 8.44
CA ASN A 33 -0.15 -12.98 8.23
C ASN A 33 0.32 -13.08 6.76
N ILE A 34 0.67 -11.94 6.16
CA ILE A 34 1.25 -11.91 4.80
C ILE A 34 2.69 -12.44 4.86
N ASP A 35 3.05 -13.34 3.95
CA ASP A 35 4.44 -13.77 3.75
C ASP A 35 5.18 -12.76 2.87
N ASP A 36 6.06 -11.99 3.50
CA ASP A 36 6.83 -10.90 2.90
C ASP A 36 8.34 -11.11 3.06
N HIS A 37 8.80 -12.38 3.17
CA HIS A 37 10.21 -12.68 3.44
C HIS A 37 11.14 -12.35 2.26
N ALA A 38 10.68 -12.49 1.01
CA ALA A 38 11.51 -12.22 -0.17
C ALA A 38 11.11 -10.92 -0.88
N GLU A 39 12.09 -10.10 -1.29
CA GLU A 39 11.87 -8.79 -1.94
C GLU A 39 11.04 -8.85 -3.24
N ASN A 40 10.92 -10.02 -3.85
CA ASN A 40 10.13 -10.26 -5.06
C ASN A 40 8.88 -11.12 -4.82
N SER A 41 8.59 -11.46 -3.56
CA SER A 41 7.37 -12.19 -3.22
C SER A 41 6.14 -11.29 -3.43
N ILE A 42 5.01 -11.92 -3.76
CA ILE A 42 3.73 -11.23 -3.91
C ILE A 42 3.36 -10.47 -2.63
N GLY A 43 3.60 -11.05 -1.44
CA GLY A 43 3.31 -10.40 -0.17
C GLY A 43 4.21 -9.18 0.09
N PHE A 44 5.49 -9.26 -0.24
CA PHE A 44 6.38 -8.10 -0.19
C PHE A 44 5.91 -6.98 -1.12
N LEU A 45 5.61 -7.30 -2.38
CA LEU A 45 5.15 -6.32 -3.37
C LEU A 45 3.82 -5.68 -2.97
N ALA A 46 2.89 -6.46 -2.41
CA ALA A 46 1.61 -5.98 -1.90
C ALA A 46 1.79 -4.92 -0.81
N ILE A 47 2.62 -5.20 0.19
CA ILE A 47 2.88 -4.27 1.30
C ILE A 47 3.64 -3.05 0.79
N ASN A 48 4.73 -3.27 0.06
CA ASN A 48 5.60 -2.22 -0.45
C ASN A 48 4.83 -1.22 -1.32
N ASN A 49 4.11 -1.71 -2.32
CA ASN A 49 3.44 -0.84 -3.28
C ASN A 49 2.25 -0.13 -2.66
N CYS A 50 1.51 -0.80 -1.76
CA CYS A 50 0.41 -0.16 -1.02
C CYS A 50 0.91 0.99 -0.14
N LEU A 51 1.93 0.74 0.70
CA LEU A 51 2.46 1.76 1.60
C LEU A 51 3.18 2.88 0.84
N ASN A 52 3.88 2.57 -0.25
CA ASN A 52 4.47 3.56 -1.13
C ASN A 52 3.41 4.44 -1.80
N GLU A 53 2.31 3.85 -2.27
CA GLU A 53 1.21 4.59 -2.89
C GLU A 53 0.51 5.49 -1.88
N ILE A 54 0.24 5.02 -0.67
CA ILE A 54 -0.38 5.81 0.40
C ILE A 54 0.54 6.95 0.87
N SER A 55 1.84 6.69 1.00
CA SER A 55 2.80 7.67 1.51
C SER A 55 3.24 8.69 0.44
N HIS A 56 3.28 8.30 -0.84
CA HIS A 56 3.93 9.09 -1.89
C HIS A 56 3.14 9.21 -3.19
N GLY A 57 2.35 8.19 -3.56
CA GLY A 57 1.61 8.15 -4.82
C GLY A 57 0.31 8.96 -4.78
N LEU A 58 -0.43 8.89 -3.68
CA LEU A 58 -1.65 9.66 -3.45
C LEU A 58 -1.30 11.03 -2.88
N ARG A 59 -1.57 12.07 -3.67
CA ARG A 59 -1.44 13.46 -3.22
C ARG A 59 -2.72 13.89 -2.50
N LEU A 60 -2.88 13.46 -1.25
CA LEU A 60 -3.97 13.89 -0.38
C LEU A 60 -3.59 15.15 0.39
N SER A 61 -4.51 16.10 0.51
CA SER A 61 -4.35 17.19 1.48
C SER A 61 -4.55 16.67 2.91
N ALA A 62 -4.05 17.40 3.91
CA ALA A 62 -4.25 17.05 5.32
C ALA A 62 -5.75 16.89 5.68
N GLN A 63 -6.61 17.76 5.14
CA GLN A 63 -8.05 17.66 5.35
C GLN A 63 -8.66 16.38 4.74
N GLU A 64 -8.18 15.96 3.56
CA GLU A 64 -8.64 14.71 2.94
C GLU A 64 -8.13 13.49 3.71
N TRP A 65 -6.90 13.56 4.21
CA TRP A 65 -6.31 12.52 5.06
C TRP A 65 -7.15 12.29 6.33
N ASP A 66 -7.38 13.35 7.11
CA ASP A 66 -8.16 13.31 8.36
C ASP A 66 -9.59 12.83 8.15
N ARG A 67 -10.12 12.93 6.93
CA ARG A 67 -11.45 12.42 6.58
C ARG A 67 -11.44 10.91 6.36
N TRP A 68 -10.35 10.33 5.88
CA TRP A 68 -10.28 8.95 5.39
C TRP A 68 -9.55 8.02 6.35
N PHE A 69 -8.64 8.55 7.16
CA PHE A 69 -7.77 7.78 8.03
C PHE A 69 -7.82 8.32 9.46
N ASP A 70 -7.93 7.40 10.42
CA ASP A 70 -7.79 7.73 11.85
C ASP A 70 -6.31 7.79 12.28
N THR A 71 -5.41 7.21 11.47
CA THR A 71 -3.96 7.18 11.72
C THR A 71 -3.27 8.37 11.03
N PRO A 72 -2.43 9.13 11.75
CA PRO A 72 -1.62 10.20 11.15
C PRO A 72 -0.72 9.71 10.01
N LEU A 73 -0.49 10.55 8.98
CA LEU A 73 0.35 10.19 7.83
C LEU A 73 1.80 9.89 8.24
N ASP A 74 2.37 10.67 9.17
CA ASP A 74 3.73 10.47 9.67
C ASP A 74 3.90 9.13 10.42
N GLU A 75 2.86 8.66 11.09
CA GLU A 75 2.85 7.33 11.71
C GLU A 75 2.84 6.21 10.66
N ILE A 76 2.11 6.38 9.55
CA ILE A 76 2.13 5.45 8.41
C ILE A 76 3.50 5.44 7.74
N GLU A 77 4.07 6.61 7.46
CA GLU A 77 5.42 6.76 6.89
C GLU A 77 6.47 6.10 7.79
N SER A 78 6.42 6.36 9.10
CA SER A 78 7.34 5.77 10.08
C SER A 78 7.20 4.24 10.15
N THR A 79 5.96 3.73 10.07
CA THR A 79 5.70 2.28 10.03
C THR A 79 6.30 1.66 8.77
N TYR A 80 6.15 2.31 7.62
CA TYR A 80 6.69 1.84 6.36
C TYR A 80 8.22 1.84 6.36
N ASP A 81 8.85 2.91 6.81
CA ASP A 81 10.30 3.00 6.96
C ASP A 81 10.86 1.93 7.89
N ASN A 82 10.17 1.68 9.01
CA ASN A 82 10.55 0.61 9.93
C ASN A 82 10.45 -0.77 9.27
N TRP A 83 9.37 -1.02 8.53
CA TRP A 83 9.19 -2.26 7.78
C TRP A 83 10.29 -2.46 6.73
N LEU A 84 10.60 -1.46 5.91
CA LEU A 84 11.69 -1.49 4.92
C LEU A 84 13.04 -1.80 5.56
N ARG A 85 13.33 -1.16 6.71
CA ARG A 85 14.54 -1.42 7.49
C ARG A 85 14.63 -2.86 7.97
N LEU A 86 13.53 -3.45 8.44
CA LEU A 86 13.48 -4.86 8.84
C LEU A 86 13.72 -5.82 7.67
N LYS A 87 13.35 -5.40 6.45
CA LYS A 87 13.63 -6.15 5.21
C LYS A 87 15.04 -5.95 4.65
N GLY A 88 15.81 -5.01 5.20
CA GLY A 88 17.15 -4.70 4.70
C GLY A 88 17.14 -4.00 3.34
N THR A 89 16.01 -3.38 2.97
CA THR A 89 15.80 -2.75 1.67
C THR A 89 15.54 -1.25 1.82
N ARG A 90 15.58 -0.50 0.71
CA ARG A 90 15.21 0.92 0.68
C ARG A 90 13.97 1.10 -0.19
N GLY A 91 12.95 1.70 0.40
CA GLY A 91 11.77 2.16 -0.34
C GLY A 91 12.09 3.39 -1.18
N GLY A 92 11.12 3.76 -2.02
CA GLY A 92 11.22 4.87 -2.94
C GLY A 92 10.70 4.46 -4.31
N ILE A 93 9.96 5.38 -4.93
CA ILE A 93 9.50 5.27 -6.32
C ILE A 93 10.74 5.02 -7.19
N ARG A 94 10.83 3.83 -7.80
CA ARG A 94 11.77 3.57 -8.90
C ARG A 94 11.19 4.12 -10.20
#